data_AF-A0A6G8S1G0-F1
#
_entry.id   AF-A0A6G8S1G0-F1
#
_cell.length_a   1.000
_cell.length_b   1.000
_cell.length_c   1.000
_cell.angle_alpha   90.00
_cell.angle_beta   90.00
_cell.angle_gamma   90.00
#
_symmetry.space_group_name_H-M   'P 1'
#
loop_
_entity.id
_entity.type
_entity.pdbx_description
1 polymer ?
#
loop_
_entity_poly.entity_id
_entity_poly.type
_entity_poly.pdbx_seq_one_letter_code
_entity_poly.pdbx_strand_id
1 'polypeptide(L)' 'MPRHFPCPRCGQDSTWEDNAFRPFCSERCKMIDLGAWASDDYKLPTEDAPQAEDQSNEY' A
#
# COMPACT_ATOMS: atom_id res chain seq x y z
N MET A 1 -4.62 -4.44 27.68
CA MET A 1 -4.18 -3.12 27.17
C MET A 1 -4.13 -3.23 25.66
N PRO A 2 -4.79 -2.33 24.91
CA PRO A 2 -4.81 -2.42 23.46
C PRO A 2 -3.40 -2.26 22.89
N ARG A 3 -3.05 -3.08 21.91
CA ARG A 3 -1.78 -3.02 21.19
C ARG A 3 -1.91 -1.99 20.09
N HIS A 4 -0.97 -1.06 20.06
CA HIS A 4 -0.92 0.01 19.08
C HIS A 4 0.29 -0.18 18.16
N PHE A 5 0.09 0.07 16.87
CA PHE A 5 1.09 -0.05 15.83
C PHE A 5 0.99 1.13 14.86
N PRO A 6 2.09 1.57 14.23
CA PRO A 6 2.03 2.61 13.22
C PRO A 6 1.27 2.12 12.00
N CYS A 7 0.29 2.92 11.56
CA CYS A 7 -0.43 2.70 10.31
C CYS A 7 0.58 2.71 9.14
N PRO A 8 0.65 1.65 8.32
CA PRO A 8 1.66 1.56 7.27
C PRO A 8 1.48 2.61 6.16
N ARG A 9 0.28 3.22 6.05
CA ARG A 9 0.00 4.24 5.03
C ARG A 9 0.34 5.67 5.45
N CYS A 10 0.11 6.03 6.71
CA CYS A 10 0.25 7.42 7.18
C CYS A 10 1.09 7.60 8.44
N GLY A 11 1.54 6.51 9.07
CA GLY A 11 2.34 6.53 10.30
C GLY A 11 1.58 6.87 11.59
N GLN A 12 0.29 7.22 11.51
CA GLN A 12 -0.54 7.46 12.70
C GLN A 12 -0.79 6.17 13.48
N ASP A 13 -1.14 6.32 14.76
CA ASP A 13 -1.39 5.19 15.64
C ASP A 13 -2.63 4.37 15.20
N SER A 14 -2.48 3.05 15.13
CA SER A 14 -3.54 2.09 14.81
C SER A 14 -3.67 1.08 15.93
N THR A 15 -4.85 1.01 16.55
CA THR A 15 -5.18 -0.02 17.54
C THR A 15 -5.43 -1.36 16.86
N TRP A 16 -4.98 -2.45 17.49
CA TRP A 16 -5.18 -3.81 16.99
C TRP A 16 -6.57 -4.36 17.36
N GLU A 17 -6.99 -4.12 18.60
CA GLU A 17 -8.30 -4.47 19.14
C GLU A 17 -9.36 -3.47 18.66
N ASP A 18 -10.59 -3.95 18.42
CA ASP A 18 -11.77 -3.15 18.05
C ASP A 18 -11.59 -2.23 16.81
N ASN A 19 -10.58 -2.49 15.98
CA ASN A 19 -10.34 -1.80 14.71
C ASN A 19 -10.64 -2.71 13.52
N ALA A 20 -11.69 -2.40 12.76
CA ALA A 20 -12.08 -3.14 11.55
C ALA A 20 -11.12 -2.93 10.37
N PHE A 21 -10.26 -1.92 10.43
CA PHE A 21 -9.37 -1.51 9.35
C PHE A 21 -7.90 -1.84 9.62
N ARG A 22 -7.60 -2.58 10.70
CA ARG A 22 -6.24 -3.06 10.99
C ARG A 22 -5.58 -3.68 9.74
N PRO A 23 -4.29 -3.41 9.45
CA PRO A 23 -3.33 -2.65 10.27
C PRO A 23 -3.41 -1.11 10.08
N PHE A 24 -4.42 -0.60 9.37
CA PHE A 24 -4.58 0.83 9.10
C PHE A 24 -5.38 1.53 10.20
N CYS A 25 -5.10 2.83 10.37
CA CYS A 25 -5.84 3.67 11.34
C CYS A 25 -7.28 4.00 10.90
N SER A 26 -7.63 3.80 9.62
CA SER A 26 -8.94 4.15 9.07
C SER A 26 -9.23 3.46 7.74
N GLU A 27 -10.50 3.42 7.35
CA GLU A 27 -10.96 2.95 6.04
C GLU A 27 -10.27 3.70 4.89
N ARG A 28 -10.11 5.03 5.02
CA ARG A 28 -9.42 5.85 4.02
C ARG A 28 -8.00 5.34 3.76
N CYS A 29 -7.23 5.05 4.82
CA CYS A 29 -5.86 4.57 4.66
C CYS A 29 -5.82 3.19 3.99
N LYS A 30 -6.75 2.28 4.34
CA LYS A 30 -6.93 0.99 3.68
C LYS A 30 -7.22 1.14 2.18
N MET A 31 -8.13 2.05 1.81
CA MET A 31 -8.52 2.26 0.42
C MET A 31 -7.42 2.89 -0.42
N ILE A 32 -6.66 3.83 0.14
CA ILE A 32 -5.52 4.43 -0.56
C ILE A 32 -4.42 3.37 -0.78
N ASP A 33 -4.13 2.54 0.24
CA ASP A 33 -3.16 1.47 0.09
C ASP A 33 -3.57 0.48 -1.00
N LEU A 34 -4.84 0.07 -1.02
CA LEU A 34 -5.39 -0.77 -2.08
C LEU A 34 -5.27 -0.11 -3.47
N GLY A 35 -5.51 1.19 -3.55
CA GLY A 35 -5.33 1.96 -4.78
C GLY A 35 -3.87 1.97 -5.27
N ALA A 36 -2.90 2.13 -4.37
CA ALA A 36 -1.48 2.08 -4.72
C ALA A 36 -1.07 0.69 -5.26
N TRP A 37 -1.63 -0.39 -4.70
CA TRP A 37 -1.46 -1.73 -5.27
C TRP A 37 -2.07 -1.85 -6.67
N ALA A 38 -3.30 -1.36 -6.86
CA ALA A 38 -3.98 -1.44 -8.15
C ALA A 38 -3.31 -0.61 -9.25
N SER A 39 -2.58 0.45 -8.87
CA SER A 39 -1.84 1.33 -9.79
C SER A 39 -0.39 0.86 -10.05
N ASP A 40 0.01 -0.30 -9.54
CA ASP A 40 1.41 -0.77 -9.56
C ASP A 40 2.41 0.22 -8.94
N ASP A 41 2.01 1.03 -7.95
CA ASP A 41 2.91 1.99 -7.29
C ASP A 41 3.96 1.27 -6.41
N TYR A 42 3.64 0.07 -5.93
CA TYR A 42 4.54 -0.75 -5.12
C TYR A 42 5.41 -1.65 -6.01
N LYS A 43 6.65 -1.21 -6.28
CA LYS A 43 7.62 -1.95 -7.10
C LYS A 43 8.87 -2.28 -6.29
N LEU A 44 9.39 -3.50 -6.48
CA LEU A 44 10.70 -3.87 -5.97
C LEU A 44 11.75 -3.56 -7.05
N PRO A 45 12.80 -2.78 -6.72
CA PRO A 45 13.90 -2.59 -7.66
C PRO A 45 14.60 -3.93 -7.87
N THR A 46 14.88 -4.26 -9.14
CA THR A 46 15.68 -5.43 -9.52
C THR A 46 16.97 -4.96 -10.19
N GLU A 47 18.11 -5.58 -9.86
CA GLU A 47 19.40 -5.21 -10.45
C GLU A 47 19.53 -5.65 -11.93
N ASP A 48 18.77 -6.67 -12.38
CA ASP A 48 18.85 -7.22 -13.75
C ASP A 48 17.46 -7.57 -14.34
N ALA A 49 16.64 -6.56 -14.68
CA ALA A 49 15.48 -6.78 -15.54
C ALA A 49 15.70 -6.03 -16.87
N PRO A 50 15.55 -6.69 -18.05
CA PRO A 50 15.25 -5.95 -19.25
C PRO A 50 13.98 -5.17 -18.94
N GLN A 51 14.04 -3.84 -19.03
CA GLN A 51 12.86 -2.99 -18.88
C GLN A 51 11.79 -3.59 -19.78
N ALA A 52 10.66 -4.02 -19.22
CA ALA A 52 9.48 -4.30 -20.01
C ALA A 52 9.08 -2.95 -20.60
N GLU A 53 9.57 -2.70 -21.81
CA GLU A 53 9.25 -1.54 -22.62
C GLU A 53 7.74 -1.58 -22.77
N ASP A 54 7.06 -0.57 -22.24
CA ASP A 54 5.64 -0.34 -22.50
C ASP A 54 5.51 -0.09 -24.00
N GLN A 55 5.28 -1.16 -24.76
CA GLN A 55 4.97 -1.08 -26.19
C GLN A 55 3.54 -0.57 -26.31
N SER A 56 3.35 0.73 -26.05
CA SER A 56 2.22 1.48 -26.57
C SER A 56 2.36 1.52 -28.09
N ASN A 57 1.83 0.47 -28.73
CA ASN A 57 1.71 0.38 -30.18
C ASN A 57 0.72 1.47 -30.62
N GLU A 58 1.24 2.63 -30.99
CA GLU A 58 0.50 3.71 -31.65
C GLU A 58 0.39 3.37 -33.14
N TYR A 59 -0.84 3.19 -33.62
CA TYR A 59 -1.18 3.05 -35.03
C TYR A 59 -1.86 4.33 -35.51
#